data_AF-A0A094G8Y3-F1
#
_entry.id   AF-A0A094G8Y3-F1
#
_cell.length_a   1.000
_cell.length_b   1.000
_cell.length_c   1.000
_cell.angle_alpha   90.00
_cell.angle_beta   90.00
_cell.angle_gamma   90.00
#
_symmetry.space_group_name_H-M   'P 1'
#
loop_
_entity.id
_entity.type
_entity.pdbx_description
1 polymer ?
#
loop_
_entity_poly.entity_id
_entity_poly.type
_entity_poly.pdbx_seq_one_letter_code
_entity_poly.pdbx_strand_id
1 'polypeptide(L)'
;MADLQRKIELQEPDDLRYLLANTRRVAGSKIDIALPPIEGEDVLRQKVEELVNSYVTKTFSLAAPNALINGHPVAADSSLLAPEGAAEAEVVEEYEPFSEALRDRAAKLLRTEEELLLEVGQLRREAPARAAAAWKEELARDEEEGEEE
;
A
#
# COMPACT_ATOMS: atom_id res chain seq x y z
N MET A 1 -14.26 13.50 -16.55
CA MET A 1 -12.84 13.38 -16.17
C MET A 1 -12.75 13.78 -14.71
N ALA A 2 -12.94 12.84 -13.79
CA ALA A 2 -12.72 13.13 -12.38
C ALA A 2 -11.21 13.09 -12.19
N ASP A 3 -10.57 14.24 -12.07
CA ASP A 3 -9.19 14.31 -11.61
C ASP A 3 -9.13 13.56 -10.28
N LEU A 4 -8.44 12.42 -10.25
CA LEU A 4 -8.18 11.69 -9.02
C LEU A 4 -7.36 12.62 -8.14
N GLN A 5 -8.01 13.25 -7.18
CA GLN A 5 -7.33 14.05 -6.17
C GLN A 5 -6.22 13.20 -5.55
N ARG A 6 -5.01 13.77 -5.48
CA ARG A 6 -3.87 13.08 -4.91
C ARG A 6 -4.22 12.62 -3.50
N LYS A 7 -4.06 11.33 -3.23
CA LYS A 7 -4.23 10.78 -1.89
C LYS A 7 -3.12 11.27 -0.96
N ILE A 8 -3.45 11.43 0.30
CA ILE A 8 -2.51 11.84 1.35
C ILE A 8 -1.62 10.65 1.67
N GLU A 9 -0.33 10.77 1.47
CA GLU A 9 0.65 9.72 1.79
C GLU A 9 1.21 9.95 3.19
N LEU A 10 1.08 8.93 4.03
CA LEU A 10 1.68 8.83 5.34
C LEU A 10 2.81 7.81 5.29
N GLN A 11 3.89 8.07 6.01
CA GLN A 11 5.06 7.19 6.04
C GLN A 11 4.75 5.98 6.93
N GLU A 12 4.14 6.24 8.08
CA GLU A 12 3.90 5.22 9.10
C GLU A 12 2.49 5.34 9.71
N PRO A 13 1.93 4.24 10.24
CA PRO A 13 0.63 4.29 10.92
C PRO A 13 0.63 5.24 12.13
N ASP A 14 1.80 5.45 12.74
CA ASP A 14 1.96 6.37 13.86
C ASP A 14 1.81 7.84 13.45
N ASP A 15 2.03 8.19 12.18
CA ASP A 15 1.72 9.54 11.67
C ASP A 15 0.23 9.83 11.81
N LEU A 16 -0.63 8.88 11.45
CA LEU A 16 -2.08 9.04 11.54
C LEU A 16 -2.53 9.18 12.99
N ARG A 17 -1.95 8.36 13.89
CA ARG A 17 -2.21 8.43 15.33
C ARG A 17 -1.77 9.76 15.92
N TYR A 18 -0.56 10.22 15.56
CA TYR A 18 -0.04 11.50 15.99
C TYR A 18 -0.94 12.66 15.53
N LEU A 19 -1.38 12.66 14.27
CA LEU A 19 -2.30 13.68 13.76
C LEU A 19 -3.62 13.70 14.53
N LEU A 20 -4.19 12.54 14.84
CA LEU A 20 -5.42 12.40 15.62
C LEU A 20 -5.24 12.90 17.06
N ALA A 21 -4.21 12.42 17.76
CA ALA A 21 -3.88 12.80 19.13
C ALA A 21 -3.56 14.29 19.26
N ASN A 22 -2.75 14.83 18.34
CA ASN A 22 -2.41 16.25 18.31
C ASN A 22 -3.64 17.12 18.05
N THR A 23 -4.56 16.68 17.17
CA THR A 23 -5.82 17.40 16.91
C THR A 23 -6.70 17.44 18.16
N ARG A 24 -6.86 16.31 18.86
CA ARG A 24 -7.60 16.22 20.13
C ARG A 24 -6.98 17.12 21.20
N ARG A 25 -5.66 17.06 21.37
CA ARG A 25 -4.91 17.90 22.32
C ARG A 25 -5.14 19.40 22.05
N VAL A 26 -5.00 19.84 20.80
CA VAL A 26 -5.22 21.24 20.42
C VAL A 26 -6.68 21.64 20.61
N ALA A 27 -7.63 20.75 20.30
CA ALA A 27 -9.05 21.00 20.54
C ALA A 27 -9.34 21.16 22.05
N GLY A 28 -8.78 20.30 22.90
CA GLY A 28 -8.84 20.42 24.36
C GLY A 28 -8.29 21.75 24.86
N SER A 29 -7.09 22.14 24.42
CA SER A 29 -6.51 23.44 24.79
C SER A 29 -7.39 24.63 24.36
N LYS A 30 -8.10 24.53 23.22
CA LYS A 30 -9.06 25.56 22.80
C LYS A 30 -10.32 25.56 23.67
N ILE A 31 -10.80 24.39 24.09
CA ILE A 31 -11.92 24.27 25.02
C ILE A 31 -11.53 24.90 26.37
N ASP A 32 -10.33 24.65 26.87
CA ASP A 32 -9.86 25.22 28.15
C ASP A 32 -9.85 26.76 28.14
N ILE A 33 -9.56 27.37 26.99
CA ILE A 33 -9.59 28.83 26.82
C ILE A 33 -11.03 29.34 26.74
N ALA A 34 -11.92 28.64 26.02
CA ALA A 34 -13.28 29.09 25.74
C ALA A 34 -14.27 28.77 26.87
N LEU A 35 -14.05 27.66 27.57
CA LEU A 35 -14.83 27.10 28.67
C LEU A 35 -13.86 26.72 29.80
N PRO A 36 -13.34 27.71 30.54
CA PRO A 36 -12.39 27.48 31.63
C PRO A 36 -13.00 26.52 32.66
N PRO A 37 -12.19 25.64 33.28
CA PRO A 37 -12.69 24.72 34.29
C PRO A 37 -13.24 25.49 35.50
N ILE A 38 -14.47 25.17 35.89
CA ILE A 38 -15.14 25.73 37.07
C ILE A 38 -15.10 24.66 38.18
N GLU A 39 -14.96 25.07 39.45
CA GLU A 39 -15.05 24.15 40.58
C GLU A 39 -16.45 23.53 40.66
N GLY A 40 -16.54 22.21 40.44
CA GLY A 40 -17.78 21.45 40.41
C GLY A 40 -17.91 20.57 39.17
N GLU A 41 -19.09 19.97 38.98
CA GLU A 41 -19.38 19.16 37.80
C GLU A 41 -19.91 20.07 36.66
N ASP A 42 -19.06 20.33 35.66
CA ASP A 42 -19.44 21.11 34.48
C ASP A 42 -19.96 20.19 33.36
N VAL A 43 -21.26 19.86 33.45
CA VAL A 43 -21.97 19.00 32.50
C VAL A 43 -21.92 19.57 31.07
N LEU A 44 -21.96 20.90 30.92
CA LEU A 44 -21.93 21.54 29.61
C LEU A 44 -20.55 21.41 28.97
N ARG A 45 -19.49 21.67 29.74
CA ARG A 45 -18.11 21.50 29.26
C ARG A 45 -17.85 20.05 28.86
N GLN A 46 -18.25 19.08 29.69
CA GLN A 46 -18.14 17.65 29.35
C GLN A 46 -18.89 17.32 28.05
N LYS A 47 -20.09 17.87 27.86
CA LYS A 47 -20.86 17.62 26.63
C LYS A 47 -20.19 18.21 25.39
N VAL A 48 -19.58 19.39 25.52
CA VAL A 48 -18.81 20.02 24.43
C VAL A 48 -17.57 19.17 24.10
N GLU A 49 -16.83 18.71 25.10
CA GLU A 49 -15.68 17.81 24.90
C GLU A 49 -16.08 16.53 24.16
N GLU A 50 -17.18 15.89 24.58
CA GLU A 50 -17.73 14.70 23.91
C GLU A 50 -18.07 14.97 22.43
N LEU A 51 -18.79 16.07 22.15
CA LEU A 51 -19.18 16.44 20.79
C LEU A 51 -17.97 16.75 19.91
N VAL A 52 -16.97 17.44 20.45
CA VAL A 52 -15.74 17.77 19.72
C VAL A 52 -14.93 16.51 19.44
N ASN A 53 -14.78 15.60 20.41
CA ASN A 53 -14.10 14.32 20.20
C ASN A 53 -14.80 13.43 19.16
N SER A 54 -16.13 13.41 19.17
CA SER A 54 -16.95 12.73 18.16
C SER A 54 -16.76 13.34 16.77
N TYR A 55 -16.76 14.67 16.69
CA TYR A 55 -16.50 15.40 15.44
C TYR A 55 -15.11 15.12 14.87
N VAL A 56 -14.08 15.13 15.71
CA VAL A 56 -12.70 14.80 15.30
C VAL A 56 -12.65 13.37 14.74
N THR A 57 -13.18 12.40 15.48
CA THR A 57 -13.21 10.99 15.04
C THR A 57 -13.91 10.84 13.70
N LYS A 58 -15.11 11.44 13.55
CA LYS A 58 -15.86 11.40 12.29
C LYS A 58 -15.10 12.03 11.13
N THR A 59 -14.41 13.15 11.36
CA THR A 59 -13.61 13.82 10.33
C THR A 59 -12.50 12.92 9.82
N PHE A 60 -11.76 12.27 10.72
CA PHE A 60 -10.69 11.35 10.34
C PHE A 60 -11.22 10.08 9.65
N SER A 61 -12.35 9.51 10.11
CA SER A 61 -13.00 8.37 9.42
C SER A 61 -13.44 8.72 7.99
N LEU A 62 -13.94 9.93 7.75
CA LEU A 62 -14.30 10.37 6.40
C LEU A 62 -13.08 10.67 5.52
N ALA A 63 -11.96 11.07 6.13
CA ALA A 63 -10.70 11.34 5.42
C ALA A 63 -9.91 10.06 5.11
N ALA A 64 -10.05 9.00 5.92
CA ALA A 64 -9.35 7.72 5.80
C ALA A 64 -9.26 7.13 4.38
N PRO A 65 -10.34 7.00 3.58
CA PRO A 65 -10.25 6.42 2.23
C PRO A 65 -9.37 7.22 1.26
N ASN A 66 -9.09 8.49 1.59
CA ASN A 66 -8.21 9.38 0.83
C ASN A 66 -6.77 9.40 1.36
N ALA A 67 -6.45 8.59 2.36
CA ALA A 67 -5.10 8.42 2.90
C ALA A 67 -4.49 7.08 2.48
N LEU A 68 -3.16 7.06 2.35
CA LEU A 68 -2.34 5.90 2.06
C LEU A 68 -1.25 5.80 3.13
N ILE A 69 -1.02 4.61 3.68
CA ILE A 69 0.13 4.30 4.54
C ILE A 69 0.98 3.30 3.76
N ASN A 70 2.22 3.67 3.41
CA ASN A 70 3.10 2.82 2.59
C ASN A 70 2.44 2.28 1.30
N GLY A 71 1.62 3.11 0.65
CA GLY A 71 0.89 2.73 -0.57
C GLY A 71 -0.40 1.91 -0.34
N HIS A 72 -0.72 1.55 0.90
CA HIS A 72 -1.95 0.85 1.24
C HIS A 72 -3.05 1.82 1.69
N PRO A 73 -4.31 1.67 1.19
CA PRO A 73 -5.41 2.53 1.60
C PRO A 73 -5.81 2.30 3.05
N VAL A 74 -6.11 3.40 3.75
CA VAL A 74 -6.62 3.34 5.13
C VAL A 74 -8.14 3.14 5.08
N ALA A 75 -8.63 2.10 5.75
CA ALA A 75 -10.07 1.86 5.87
C ALA A 75 -10.70 2.80 6.91
N ALA A 76 -11.97 3.19 6.71
CA ALA A 76 -12.67 4.12 7.61
C ALA A 76 -12.95 3.54 9.01
N ASP A 77 -12.97 2.21 9.11
CA ASP A 77 -13.14 1.39 10.30
C ASP A 77 -11.79 0.85 10.85
N SER A 78 -10.67 1.39 10.38
CA SER A 78 -9.34 1.00 10.87
C SER A 78 -9.19 1.24 12.38
N SER A 79 -8.56 0.29 13.07
CA SER A 79 -8.20 0.42 14.49
C SER A 79 -7.32 1.64 14.79
N LEU A 80 -6.61 2.16 13.78
CA LEU A 80 -5.81 3.38 13.88
C LEU A 80 -6.63 4.64 14.21
N LEU A 81 -7.95 4.60 13.96
CA LEU A 81 -8.87 5.72 14.17
C LEU A 81 -9.65 5.61 15.49
N ALA A 82 -9.41 4.58 16.28
CA ALA A 82 -10.11 4.36 17.53
C ALA A 82 -9.88 5.52 18.52
N PRO A 83 -10.87 5.85 19.38
CA PRO A 83 -10.70 6.84 20.43
C PRO A 83 -9.66 6.42 21.46
N GLU A 84 -8.91 7.40 21.99
CA GLU A 84 -7.99 7.19 23.11
C GLU A 84 -8.79 6.67 24.32
N GLY A 85 -8.30 5.59 24.94
CA GLY A 85 -8.99 4.88 26.02
C GLY A 85 -9.74 3.62 25.61
N ALA A 86 -9.92 3.34 24.31
CA ALA A 86 -10.43 2.05 23.81
C ALA A 86 -9.33 0.97 23.85
N ALA A 87 -8.72 0.76 25.02
CA ALA A 87 -7.42 0.09 25.16
C ALA A 87 -6.42 0.69 24.15
N GLU A 88 -5.49 1.53 24.63
CA GLU A 88 -4.17 1.53 24.02
C GLU A 88 -3.65 0.10 24.19
N ALA A 89 -4.10 -0.83 23.33
CA ALA A 89 -3.34 -2.01 23.04
C ALA A 89 -2.04 -1.41 22.56
N GLU A 90 -1.04 -1.47 23.45
CA GLU A 90 0.37 -1.35 23.11
C GLU A 90 0.47 -1.85 21.67
N VAL A 91 0.88 -0.95 20.78
CA VAL A 91 1.09 -1.32 19.39
C VAL A 91 2.30 -2.21 19.47
N VAL A 92 2.07 -3.49 19.78
CA VAL A 92 3.08 -4.52 19.70
C VAL A 92 3.40 -4.50 18.23
N GLU A 93 4.54 -3.92 17.90
CA GLU A 93 5.11 -4.01 16.57
C GLU A 93 5.23 -5.50 16.29
N GLU A 94 4.25 -6.06 15.58
CA GLU A 94 4.24 -7.45 15.17
C GLU A 94 5.28 -7.57 14.06
N TYR A 95 6.53 -7.75 14.47
CA TYR A 95 7.60 -8.10 13.55
C TYR A 95 7.32 -9.49 13.00
N GLU A 96 7.04 -9.57 11.70
CA GLU A 96 7.04 -10.86 11.03
C GLU A 96 8.47 -11.46 11.15
N PRO A 97 8.61 -12.67 11.71
CA PRO A 97 9.91 -13.30 11.79
C PRO A 97 10.46 -13.53 10.40
N PHE A 98 11.78 -13.37 10.25
CA PHE A 98 12.44 -13.60 8.96
C PHE A 98 12.16 -15.02 8.48
N SER A 99 11.42 -15.13 7.37
CA SER A 99 11.06 -16.42 6.79
C SER A 99 12.17 -16.93 5.88
N GLU A 100 12.90 -17.94 6.34
CA GLU A 100 13.89 -18.65 5.52
C GLU A 100 13.24 -19.28 4.28
N ALA A 101 12.00 -19.78 4.40
CA ALA A 101 11.27 -20.35 3.28
C ALA A 101 10.92 -19.31 2.20
N LEU A 102 10.52 -18.10 2.59
CA LEU A 102 10.28 -17.01 1.64
C LEU A 102 11.58 -16.53 1.01
N ARG A 103 12.67 -16.46 1.78
CA ARG A 103 14.01 -16.15 1.24
C ARG A 103 14.45 -17.17 0.20
N ASP A 104 14.33 -18.45 0.51
CA ASP A 104 14.73 -19.53 -0.41
C ASP A 104 13.88 -19.53 -1.67
N ARG A 105 12.58 -19.25 -1.54
CA ARG A 105 11.67 -19.07 -2.67
C ARG A 105 12.07 -17.87 -3.52
N ALA A 106 12.39 -16.73 -2.91
CA ALA A 106 12.86 -15.54 -3.63
C ALA A 106 14.18 -15.82 -4.37
N ALA A 107 15.13 -16.50 -3.71
CA ALA A 107 16.40 -16.90 -4.32
C ALA A 107 16.19 -17.88 -5.49
N LYS A 108 15.25 -18.81 -5.37
CA LYS A 108 14.88 -19.73 -6.46
C LYS A 108 14.27 -18.97 -7.64
N LEU A 109 13.34 -18.05 -7.37
CA LEU A 109 12.70 -17.24 -8.41
C LEU A 109 13.72 -16.38 -9.17
N LEU A 110 14.68 -15.78 -8.45
CA LEU A 110 15.75 -15.00 -9.06
C LEU A 110 16.62 -15.86 -9.99
N ARG A 111 17.02 -17.06 -9.56
CA ARG A 111 17.78 -17.99 -10.43
C ARG A 111 16.99 -18.37 -11.67
N THR A 112 15.70 -18.68 -11.52
CA THR A 112 14.85 -19.02 -12.67
C THR A 112 14.70 -17.83 -13.63
N GLU A 113 14.67 -16.60 -13.11
CA GLU A 113 14.65 -15.40 -13.93
C GLU A 113 15.95 -15.26 -14.74
N GLU A 114 17.11 -15.44 -14.11
CA GLU A 114 18.42 -15.38 -14.78
C GLU A 114 18.56 -16.46 -15.87
N GLU A 115 18.14 -17.69 -15.59
CA GLU A 115 18.13 -18.80 -16.56
C GLU A 115 17.25 -18.48 -17.78
N LEU A 116 16.03 -17.99 -17.55
CA LEU A 116 15.10 -17.61 -18.61
C LEU A 116 15.63 -16.43 -19.43
N LEU A 117 16.32 -15.46 -18.80
CA LEU A 117 16.95 -14.35 -19.51
C LEU A 117 18.06 -14.84 -20.45
N LEU A 118 18.87 -15.81 -20.01
CA LEU A 118 19.89 -16.44 -20.87
C LEU A 118 19.26 -17.22 -22.02
N GLU A 119 18.21 -18.01 -21.75
CA GLU A 119 17.49 -18.79 -22.75
C GLU A 119 16.86 -17.88 -23.82
N VAL A 120 16.16 -16.82 -23.41
CA VAL A 120 15.58 -15.83 -24.34
C VAL A 120 16.68 -15.15 -25.15
N GLY A 121 17.83 -14.84 -24.53
CA GLY A 121 18.99 -14.29 -25.22
C GLY A 121 19.53 -15.21 -26.32
N GLN A 122 19.71 -16.50 -26.01
CA GLN A 122 20.12 -17.52 -26.97
C GLN A 122 19.09 -17.72 -28.08
N LEU A 123 17.81 -17.80 -27.71
CA LEU A 123 16.72 -17.96 -28.67
C LEU A 123 16.68 -16.79 -29.66
N ARG A 124 16.81 -15.55 -29.18
CA ARG A 124 16.88 -14.35 -30.05
C ARG A 124 18.06 -14.38 -31.01
N ARG A 125 19.20 -14.97 -30.62
CA ARG A 125 20.40 -15.07 -31.46
C ARG A 125 20.29 -16.18 -32.50
N GLU A 126 19.80 -17.35 -32.11
CA GLU A 126 19.87 -18.57 -32.93
C GLU A 126 18.60 -18.85 -33.73
N ALA A 127 17.42 -18.53 -33.19
CA ALA A 127 16.15 -18.87 -33.83
C ALA A 127 15.98 -18.21 -35.22
N PRO A 128 16.34 -16.93 -35.45
CA PRO A 128 16.17 -16.32 -36.78
C PRO A 128 17.02 -17.02 -37.85
N ALA A 129 18.28 -17.34 -37.53
CA ALA A 129 19.18 -18.00 -38.47
C ALA A 129 18.73 -19.45 -38.76
N ARG A 130 18.31 -20.19 -37.72
CA ARG A 130 17.76 -21.55 -37.89
C ARG A 130 16.48 -21.56 -38.73
N ALA A 131 15.55 -20.65 -38.46
CA ALA A 131 14.32 -20.53 -39.24
C ALA A 131 14.62 -20.18 -40.70
N ALA A 132 15.51 -19.22 -40.95
CA ALA A 132 15.90 -18.86 -42.32
C ALA A 132 16.59 -20.01 -43.07
N ALA A 133 17.41 -20.81 -42.39
CA ALA A 133 18.04 -21.99 -42.99
C ALA A 133 17.01 -23.07 -43.34
N ALA A 134 16.08 -23.37 -42.43
CA ALA A 134 15.01 -24.35 -42.67
C ALA A 134 14.12 -23.94 -43.85
N TRP A 135 13.73 -22.66 -43.94
CA TRP A 135 12.95 -22.14 -45.07
C TRP A 135 13.68 -22.23 -46.40
N LYS A 136 15.00 -21.98 -46.41
CA LYS A 136 15.80 -22.10 -47.65
C LYS A 136 15.90 -23.56 -48.12
N GLU A 137 16.04 -24.49 -47.19
CA GLU A 137 16.10 -25.92 -47.50
C GLU A 137 14.76 -26.43 -48.04
N GLU A 138 13.64 -25.97 -47.47
CA GLU A 138 12.29 -26.28 -47.96
C GLU A 138 12.07 -25.70 -49.37
N LEU A 139 12.40 -24.42 -49.60
CA LEU A 139 12.29 -23.81 -50.92
C LEU A 139 13.12 -24.53 -51.99
N ALA A 140 14.34 -24.96 -51.65
CA ALA A 140 15.19 -25.69 -52.58
C ALA A 140 14.61 -27.06 -52.96
N ARG A 141 13.93 -27.74 -52.03
CA ARG A 141 13.21 -28.99 -52.34
C ARG A 141 12.03 -28.73 -53.26
N ASP A 142 11.23 -27.70 -53.00
CA ASP A 142 10.08 -27.35 -53.84
C ASP A 142 10.51 -26.96 -55.27
N GLU A 143 11.67 -26.29 -55.41
CA GLU A 143 12.27 -25.97 -56.71
C GLU A 143 12.72 -27.23 -57.47
N GLU A 144 13.39 -28.17 -56.79
CA GLU A 144 13.80 -29.46 -57.38
C GLU A 144 12.59 -30.31 -57.82
N GLU A 145 11.54 -30.38 -57.00
CA GLU A 145 10.31 -31.12 -57.33
C GLU A 145 9.53 -30.49 -58.49
N GLY A 146 9.57 -29.15 -58.63
CA GLY A 146 8.93 -28.43 -59.75
C GLY A 146 9.68 -28.48 -61.08
N GLU A 147 10.98 -28.81 -61.08
CA GLU A 147 11.79 -29.03 -62.30
C GLU A 147 11.67 -30.45 -62.86
N GLU A 148 11.21 -31.42 -62.05
CA GLU A 148 10.99 -32.82 -62.44
C GLU A 148 9.61 -33.10 -63.07
N GLU A 149 8.67 -32.13 -63.05
CA GLU A 149 7.37 -32.16 -63.76
C GLU A 149 7.39 -31.49 -65.15
#